data_AF-H8YZC3-F1
#
_entry.id   AF-H8YZC3-F1
#
_cell.length_a   1.000
_cell.length_b   1.000
_cell.length_c   1.000
_cell.angle_alpha   90.00
_cell.angle_beta   90.00
_cell.angle_gamma   90.00
#
_symmetry.space_group_name_H-M   'P 1'
#
loop_
_entity.id
_entity.type
_entity.pdbx_description
1 polymer ?
#
loop_
_entity_poly.entity_id
_entity_poly.type
_entity_poly.pdbx_seq_one_letter_code
_entity_poly.pdbx_strand_id
1 'polypeptide(L)' 'MPQTDTTALYQKFPHLKEIDKLWGTRDARDFIKSLMSDSRDGARQGFSLEHSSTLFALLVEHDEEFPQFDDSHAFNTGDD' A
#
# COMPACT_ATOMS: atom_id res chain seq x y z
N MET A 1 -3.75 2.52 13.10
CA MET A 1 -2.51 1.73 13.05
C MET A 1 -2.89 0.38 12.52
N PRO A 2 -2.22 -0.08 11.46
CA PRO A 2 -2.66 -1.26 10.72
C PRO A 2 -2.57 -2.54 11.56
N GLN A 3 -3.47 -3.48 11.30
CA GLN A 3 -3.46 -4.83 11.88
C GLN A 3 -2.50 -5.76 11.15
N THR A 4 -2.22 -5.48 9.87
CA THR A 4 -1.24 -6.20 9.05
C THR A 4 0.17 -6.16 9.67
N ASP A 5 0.86 -7.31 9.70
CA ASP A 5 2.23 -7.37 10.23
C ASP A 5 3.22 -6.69 9.29
N THR A 6 3.72 -5.54 9.73
CA THR A 6 4.70 -4.71 9.00
C THR A 6 6.11 -4.84 9.56
N THR A 7 6.35 -5.74 10.52
CA THR A 7 7.61 -5.83 11.26
C THR A 7 8.80 -6.07 10.33
N ALA A 8 8.70 -7.10 9.48
CA ALA A 8 9.75 -7.45 8.53
C ALA A 8 9.98 -6.33 7.49
N LEU A 9 8.89 -5.72 7.02
CA LEU A 9 8.90 -4.62 6.07
C LEU A 9 9.62 -3.39 6.64
N TYR A 10 9.28 -2.97 7.86
CA TYR A 10 9.88 -1.82 8.53
C TYR A 10 11.31 -2.08 8.99
N GLN A 11 11.67 -3.32 9.33
CA GLN A 11 13.07 -3.68 9.60
C GLN A 11 13.94 -3.51 8.36
N LYS A 12 13.42 -3.90 7.19
CA LYS A 12 14.14 -3.78 5.93
C LYS A 12 14.13 -2.35 5.40
N PHE A 13 13.02 -1.64 5.59
CA PHE A 13 12.77 -0.30 5.04
C PHE A 13 12.21 0.61 6.16
N PRO A 14 13.07 1.18 7.01
CA PRO A 14 12.63 1.96 8.17
C PRO A 14 11.89 3.25 7.81
N HIS A 15 12.06 3.76 6.59
CA HIS A 15 11.31 4.92 6.08
C HIS A 15 9.83 4.61 5.85
N LEU A 16 9.45 3.33 5.69
CA LEU A 16 8.06 2.93 5.51
C LEU A 16 7.21 3.07 6.78
N LYS A 17 7.83 3.29 7.94
CA LYS A 17 7.12 3.66 9.18
C LYS A 17 6.33 4.97 9.06
N GLU A 18 6.54 5.74 8.01
CA GLU A 18 5.72 6.91 7.70
C GLU A 18 4.26 6.53 7.39
N ILE A 19 4.01 5.31 6.88
CA ILE A 19 2.66 4.77 6.65
C ILE A 19 1.82 4.83 7.93
N ASP A 20 2.40 4.43 9.07
CA ASP A 20 1.72 4.48 10.37
C ASP A 20 1.35 5.90 10.80
N LYS A 21 2.18 6.89 10.44
CA LYS A 21 1.91 8.31 10.76
C LYS A 21 0.83 8.91 9.87
N LEU A 22 0.82 8.50 8.61
CA LEU A 22 -0.12 8.96 7.59
C LEU A 22 -1.42 8.13 7.59
N TRP A 23 -1.49 7.05 8.37
CA TRP A 23 -2.62 6.11 8.37
C TRP A 23 -3.95 6.82 8.60
N GLY A 24 -4.94 6.52 7.75
CA GLY A 24 -6.24 7.19 7.77
C GLY A 24 -6.28 8.52 7.02
N THR A 25 -5.26 8.81 6.21
CA THR A 25 -5.26 9.91 5.25
C THR A 25 -5.06 9.38 3.84
N ARG A 26 -5.46 10.15 2.84
CA ARG A 26 -5.23 9.82 1.42
C ARG A 26 -3.74 9.61 1.11
N ASP A 27 -2.85 10.30 1.84
CA ASP A 27 -1.41 10.24 1.63
C ASP A 27 -0.83 8.85 1.94
N ALA A 28 -1.35 8.17 2.98
CA ALA A 28 -0.95 6.78 3.28
C ALA A 28 -1.24 5.84 2.10
N ARG A 29 -2.44 5.96 1.52
CA ARG A 29 -2.84 5.16 0.37
C ARG A 29 -1.95 5.42 -0.85
N ASP A 30 -1.74 6.69 -1.19
CA ASP A 30 -0.92 7.08 -2.33
C ASP A 30 0.52 6.61 -2.17
N PHE A 31 1.06 6.74 -0.96
CA PHE A 31 2.38 6.25 -0.60
C PHE A 31 2.50 4.72 -0.79
N ILE A 32 1.57 3.92 -0.24
CA ILE A 32 1.56 2.45 -0.40
C ILE A 32 1.47 2.07 -1.89
N LYS A 33 0.61 2.74 -2.65
CA LYS A 33 0.41 2.50 -4.08
C LYS A 33 1.64 2.87 -4.91
N SER A 34 2.33 3.95 -4.54
CA SER A 34 3.59 4.38 -5.13
C SER A 34 4.67 3.32 -4.92
N LEU A 35 4.83 2.79 -3.70
CA LEU A 35 5.79 1.71 -3.39
C LEU A 35 5.55 0.45 -4.22
N MET A 36 4.29 0.05 -4.38
CA MET A 36 3.93 -1.09 -5.23
C MET A 36 4.20 -0.84 -6.72
N SER A 37 4.19 0.42 -7.17
CA SER A 37 4.42 0.79 -8.57
C SER A 37 5.92 0.95 -8.85
N ASP A 38 6.66 1.58 -7.94
CA ASP A 38 8.12 1.77 -7.99
C ASP A 38 8.87 0.42 -8.07
N SER A 39 8.32 -0.61 -7.42
CA SER A 39 8.88 -1.97 -7.48
C SER A 39 8.68 -2.71 -8.81
N ARG A 40 7.82 -2.20 -9.71
CA ARG A 40 7.55 -2.82 -11.02
C ARG A 40 8.49 -2.31 -12.11
N ASP A 41 9.18 -1.18 -11.91
CA ASP A 41 10.03 -0.54 -12.93
C ASP A 41 11.47 -1.11 -13.01
N GLY A 42 11.63 -2.38 -12.63
CA GLY A 42 12.65 -3.28 -13.20
C GLY A 42 14.14 -3.05 -12.88
N ALA A 43 14.57 -1.92 -12.32
CA ALA A 43 16.01 -1.61 -12.20
C ALA A 43 16.63 -1.84 -10.80
N ARG A 44 15.81 -1.91 -9.75
CA ARG A 44 16.28 -2.05 -8.36
C ARG A 44 15.46 -3.15 -7.70
N GLN A 45 16.12 -4.22 -7.26
CA GLN A 45 15.56 -5.41 -6.63
C GLN A 45 14.19 -5.15 -5.99
N GLY A 46 13.10 -5.53 -6.68
CA GLY A 46 11.75 -5.27 -6.20
C GLY A 46 11.50 -5.85 -4.81
N PHE A 47 10.42 -5.43 -4.16
CA PHE A 47 9.99 -6.05 -2.91
C PHE A 47 9.90 -7.58 -3.07
N SER A 48 10.43 -8.33 -2.11
CA SER A 48 10.18 -9.77 -2.01
C SER A 48 8.67 -10.03 -2.03
N LEU A 49 8.28 -11.24 -2.45
CA LEU A 49 6.86 -11.63 -2.48
C LEU A 49 6.16 -11.38 -1.14
N GLU A 50 6.87 -11.63 -0.03
CA GLU A 50 6.41 -11.36 1.33
C GLU A 50 6.10 -9.87 1.55
N HIS A 51 7.06 -8.98 1.28
CA HIS A 51 6.88 -7.53 1.42
C HIS A 51 5.80 -6.97 0.49
N SER A 52 5.72 -7.49 -0.74
CA SER A 52 4.69 -7.08 -1.70
C SER A 52 3.29 -7.46 -1.22
N SER A 53 3.16 -8.65 -0.62
CA SER A 53 1.91 -9.12 -0.01
C SER A 53 1.53 -8.27 1.18
N THR A 54 2.49 -7.90 2.03
CA THR A 54 2.27 -6.96 3.15
C THR A 54 1.77 -5.60 2.68
N LEU A 55 2.40 -5.00 1.66
CA LEU A 55 1.98 -3.72 1.09
C LEU A 55 0.57 -3.80 0.49
N PHE A 56 0.25 -4.90 -0.19
CA PHE A 56 -1.08 -5.12 -0.73
C PHE A 56 -2.13 -5.27 0.37
N ALA A 57 -1.84 -6.05 1.42
CA ALA A 57 -2.72 -6.20 2.57
C ALA A 57 -2.98 -4.87 3.27
N LEU A 58 -1.94 -4.04 3.46
CA LEU A 58 -2.08 -2.68 3.99
C LEU A 58 -2.99 -1.81 3.12
N LEU A 59 -2.86 -1.89 1.79
CA LEU A 59 -3.71 -1.12 0.89
C LEU A 59 -5.18 -1.53 1.02
N VAL A 60 -5.45 -2.84 1.03
CA VAL A 60 -6.80 -3.38 1.18
C VAL A 60 -7.39 -2.97 2.53
N GLU A 61 -6.63 -3.15 3.61
CA GLU A 61 -7.06 -2.77 4.96
C GLU A 61 -7.37 -1.28 5.05
N HIS A 62 -6.51 -0.43 4.47
CA HIS A 62 -6.76 1.01 4.41
C HIS A 62 -8.01 1.36 3.59
N ASP A 63 -8.24 0.71 2.46
CA ASP A 63 -9.43 0.95 1.62
C ASP A 63 -10.71 0.43 2.29
N GLU A 64 -10.64 -0.63 3.11
CA GLU A 64 -11.75 -1.12 3.94
C GLU A 64 -12.05 -0.18 5.13
N GLU A 65 -11.02 0.32 5.81
CA GLU A 65 -11.18 1.28 6.92
C GLU A 65 -11.58 2.68 6.44
N PHE A 66 -11.07 3.10 5.29
CA PHE A 66 -11.23 4.44 4.73
C PHE A 66 -11.68 4.41 3.26
N PRO A 67 -12.89 3.87 2.97
CA PRO A 67 -13.39 3.73 1.60
C PRO A 67 -13.54 5.07 0.87
N GLN A 68 -13.63 6.20 1.59
CA GLN A 68 -13.64 7.53 0.99
C GLN A 68 -12.35 7.91 0.24
N PHE A 69 -11.25 7.17 0.48
CA PHE A 69 -9.97 7.39 -0.19
C PHE A 69 -9.68 6.35 -1.28
N ASP A 70 -10.55 5.34 -1.43
CA ASP A 70 -10.41 4.33 -2.48
C ASP A 70 -10.70 4.95 -3.87
N ASP A 71 -9.64 5.31 -4.60
CA ASP A 71 -9.76 5.69 -6.02
C ASP A 71 -10.07 4.47 -6.93
N SER A 72 -10.10 3.23 -6.42
CA SER A 72 -10.33 2.01 -7.25
C SER A 72 -11.81 1.85 -7.64
N HIS A 73 -12.73 2.41 -6.86
CA HIS A 73 -14.16 2.42 -7.16
C HIS A 73 -14.57 3.28 -8.37
N ALA A 74 -13.62 3.98 -9.03
CA ALA A 74 -13.90 4.78 -10.22
C ALA A 74 -13.93 3.99 -11.55
N PHE A 75 -13.71 2.67 -11.54
CA PHE A 75 -13.78 1.83 -12.74
C PHE A 75 -14.91 0.80 -12.66
N ASN A 76 -16.16 1.28 -12.69
CA ASN A 76 -17.29 0.47 -13.13
C ASN A 76 -18.17 1.28 -14.09
N THR A 77 -17.80 1.33 -15.37
CA THR A 77 -18.74 1.52 -16.48
C THR A 77 -18.14 0.89 -17.74
N GLY A 78 -18.87 -0.11 -18.25
CA GLY A 78 -18.68 -0.83 -19.51
C GLY A 78 -18.26 -2.28 -19.25
N ASP A 79 -19.11 -3.30 -19.13
CA ASP A 79 -20.44 -3.58 -19.72
C ASP A 79 -20.62 -3.06 -21.15
N ASP A 80 -19.92 -3.71 -22.11
CA ASP A 80 -20.49 -4.27 -23.35
C ASP A 80 -19.48 -5.25 -23.98
#